data_AF-A0A7X8QV30-F1
#
_entry.id   AF-A0A7X8QV30-F1
#
_cell.length_a   1.000
_cell.length_b   1.000
_cell.length_c   1.000
_cell.angle_alpha   90.00
_cell.angle_beta   90.00
_cell.angle_gamma   90.00
#
_symmetry.space_group_name_H-M   'P 1'
#
loop_
_entity.id
_entity.type
_entity.pdbx_description
1 polymer ?
#
loop_
_entity_poly.entity_id
_entity_poly.type
_entity_poly.pdbx_seq_one_letter_code
_entity_poly.pdbx_strand_id
1 'polypeptide(L)' 'MSIKLVAIDLDDTLLDSRHRIPPSCITAIQRVKAQGVNIILATGRMFRA' A
#
# COMPACT_ATOMS: atom_id res chain seq x y z
N MET A 1 -10.70 -13.59 -13.98
CA MET A 1 -9.43 -12.85 -14.08
C MET A 1 -9.02 -12.49 -12.65
N SER A 2 -7.82 -12.86 -12.19
CA SER A 2 -7.36 -12.57 -10.81
C SER A 2 -6.42 -11.37 -10.79
N ILE A 3 -6.50 -10.57 -9.72
CA ILE A 3 -5.59 -9.45 -9.50
C ILE A 3 -4.17 -10.01 -9.29
N LYS A 4 -3.19 -9.40 -9.97
CA LYS A 4 -1.77 -9.78 -9.87
C LYS A 4 -0.91 -8.71 -9.21
N LEU A 5 -1.39 -7.47 -9.19
CA LEU A 5 -0.68 -6.33 -8.63
C LEU A 5 -1.68 -5.32 -8.06
N VAL A 6 -1.32 -4.70 -6.95
CA VAL A 6 -1.98 -3.54 -6.36
C VAL A 6 -0.94 -2.42 -6.24
N ALA A 7 -1.21 -1.29 -6.90
CA ALA A 7 -0.45 -0.07 -6.75
C ALA A 7 -1.19 0.87 -5.78
N ILE A 8 -0.49 1.39 -4.78
CA ILE A 8 -1.12 2.18 -3.70
C ILE A 8 -0.40 3.52 -3.60
N ASP A 9 -1.16 4.61 -3.71
CA ASP A 9 -0.66 5.94 -3.37
C ASP A 9 -0.50 6.12 -1.86
N LEU A 10 0.30 7.10 -1.44
CA LEU A 10 0.57 7.37 -0.03
C LEU A 10 -0.41 8.37 0.56
N ASP A 11 -0.32 9.63 0.16
CA ASP A 11 -1.03 10.73 0.82
C ASP A 11 -2.52 10.66 0.56
N ASP A 12 -3.30 10.84 1.63
CA ASP A 12 -4.76 10.75 1.61
C ASP A 12 -5.31 9.43 1.02
N THR A 13 -4.47 8.40 0.90
CA THR A 13 -4.81 7.07 0.36
C THR A 13 -4.39 5.95 1.32
N LEU A 14 -3.09 5.69 1.47
CA LEU A 14 -2.57 4.70 2.41
C LEU A 14 -2.31 5.30 3.79
N LEU A 15 -1.88 6.56 3.82
CA LEU A 15 -1.58 7.30 5.02
C LEU A 15 -2.83 8.01 5.53
N ASP A 16 -3.02 7.99 6.84
CA ASP A 16 -4.03 8.82 7.51
C ASP A 16 -3.60 10.30 7.57
N SER A 17 -4.46 11.16 8.10
CA SER A 17 -4.20 12.60 8.26
C SER A 17 -3.03 12.93 9.18
N ARG A 18 -2.46 11.94 9.88
CA ARG A 18 -1.25 12.07 10.71
C ARG A 18 -0.03 11.45 10.02
N HIS A 19 -0.13 11.15 8.73
CA HIS A 19 0.87 10.48 7.89
C HIS A 19 1.29 9.11 8.43
N ARG A 20 0.35 8.31 8.96
CA ARG A 20 0.62 6.96 9.48
C ARG A 20 -0.16 5.92 8.69
N ILE A 21 0.36 4.71 8.62
CA ILE A 21 -0.39 3.58 8.05
C ILE A 21 -1.31 3.02 9.14
N PRO A 22 -2.63 2.99 8.95
CA PRO A 22 -3.55 2.37 9.91
C PRO A 22 -3.25 0.87 10.09
N PRO A 23 -3.37 0.29 11.29
CA PRO A 23 -3.14 -1.14 11.52
C PRO A 23 -3.98 -2.05 10.63
N SER A 24 -5.21 -1.65 10.32
CA SER A 24 -6.11 -2.37 9.40
C SER A 24 -5.53 -2.49 7.99
N CYS A 25 -4.90 -1.42 7.48
CA CYS A 25 -4.22 -1.43 6.17
C CYS A 25 -3.02 -2.37 6.18
N ILE A 26 -2.24 -2.42 7.27
CA ILE A 26 -1.12 -3.36 7.41
C ILE A 26 -1.62 -4.80 7.32
N THR A 27 -2.68 -5.15 8.07
CA THR A 27 -3.27 -6.49 8.01
C THR A 27 -3.80 -6.82 6.62
N ALA A 28 -4.44 -5.87 5.93
CA ALA A 28 -4.95 -6.07 4.57
C ALA A 28 -3.80 -6.33 3.57
N ILE A 29 -2.74 -5.51 3.62
CA ILE A 29 -1.55 -5.66 2.78
C ILE A 29 -0.90 -7.03 2.99
N GLN A 30 -0.78 -7.49 4.24
CA GLN A 30 -0.24 -8.83 4.55
C GLN A 30 -1.08 -9.96 3.95
N ARG A 31 -2.41 -9.87 4.06
CA ARG A 31 -3.33 -10.88 3.46
C ARG A 31 -3.22 -10.92 1.94
N VAL A 32 -3.16 -9.77 1.30
CA VAL A 32 -3.02 -9.68 -0.17
C VAL A 32 -1.66 -10.21 -0.62
N LYS A 33 -0.58 -9.87 0.09
CA LYS A 33 0.77 -10.40 -0.18
C LYS A 33 0.82 -11.92 -0.02
N ALA A 34 0.14 -12.49 0.99
CA ALA A 34 0.05 -13.94 1.19
C ALA A 34 -0.70 -14.67 0.06
N GLN A 35 -1.54 -13.97 -0.71
CA GLN A 35 -2.20 -14.51 -1.90
C GLN A 35 -1.29 -14.48 -3.16
N GLY A 36 -0.03 -14.08 -3.01
CA GLY A 36 0.92 -13.98 -4.13
C GLY A 36 0.69 -12.77 -5.04
N VAL A 37 -0.05 -11.77 -4.55
CA VAL A 37 -0.29 -10.51 -5.26
C VAL A 37 0.84 -9.53 -4.96
N ASN A 38 1.39 -8.90 -5.99
CA ASN A 38 2.43 -7.88 -5.83
C ASN A 38 1.84 -6.59 -5.28
N ILE A 39 2.57 -5.92 -4.38
CA ILE A 39 2.16 -4.65 -3.81
C ILE A 39 3.29 -3.64 -4.04
N ILE A 40 2.97 -2.51 -4.66
CA ILE A 40 3.90 -1.42 -4.92
C ILE A 40 3.35 -0.11 -4.39
N LEU A 41 4.25 0.81 -4.04
CA LEU A 41 3.90 2.20 -3.76
C LEU A 41 3.97 3.01 -5.06
N ALA A 42 2.94 3.78 -5.34
CA ALA A 42 2.84 4.65 -6.51
C ALA A 42 2.60 6.08 -6.05
N THR A 43 3.67 6.81 -5.79
CA THR A 43 3.62 8.14 -5.17
C THR A 43 4.48 9.15 -5.93
N GLY A 44 4.06 10.41 -5.91
CA GLY A 44 4.87 11.54 -6.38
C GLY A 44 5.95 11.97 -5.39
N ARG A 45 5.96 11.43 -4.15
CA ARG A 45 7.03 11.70 -3.18
C ARG A 45 8.37 11.22 -3.73
N MET A 46 9.38 12.08 -3.69
CA MET A 46 10.74 11.69 -4.05
C MET A 46 11.24 10.59 -3.11
N PHE A 47 11.80 9.52 -3.68
CA PHE A 47 12.51 8.52 -2.90
C PHE A 47 13.78 9.16 -2.33
N ARG A 48 13.92 9.12 -1.01
CA ARG A 48 15.11 9.57 -0.29
C ARG A 48 15.73 8.34 0.36
N ALA A 49 16.90 7.95 -0.11
CA ALA A 49 17.71 6.86 0.43
C ALA A 49 18.54 7.33 1.62
#